data_AF-A0A1G3VA71-F1
#
_entry.id   AF-A0A1G3VA71-F1
#
_cell.length_a   1.000
_cell.length_b   1.000
_cell.length_c   1.000
_cell.angle_alpha   90.00
_cell.angle_beta   90.00
_cell.angle_gamma   90.00
#
_symmetry.space_group_name_H-M   'P 1'
#
loop_
_entity.id
_entity.type
_entity.pdbx_description
1 polymer ?
#
loop_
_entity_poly.entity_id
_entity_poly.type
_entity_poly.pdbx_seq_one_letter_code
_entity_poly.pdbx_strand_id
1 'polypeptide(L)'
;MLKQYEAVYKNGQLQWLGAPPVEIENRRVLVSIADDGQALPQVNIANLLSRTRGSLGCKMTTDEIDADVRAMRDEWTREWERP
;
A
#
# COMPACT_ATOMS: atom_id res chain seq x y z
N MET A 1 -16.82 -9.35 -34.01
CA MET A 1 -16.24 -8.37 -33.06
C MET A 1 -16.85 -8.61 -31.69
N LEU A 2 -16.02 -8.76 -30.66
CA LEU A 2 -16.49 -8.85 -29.27
C LEU A 2 -16.91 -7.44 -28.82
N LYS A 3 -18.09 -7.32 -28.19
CA LYS A 3 -18.53 -6.09 -27.54
C LYS A 3 -18.26 -6.21 -26.05
N GLN A 4 -17.58 -5.22 -25.48
CA GLN A 4 -17.34 -5.11 -24.06
C GLN A 4 -18.44 -4.25 -23.44
N TYR A 5 -18.91 -4.66 -22.26
CA TYR A 5 -19.88 -3.93 -21.46
C TYR A 5 -19.34 -3.80 -20.05
N GLU A 6 -19.57 -2.66 -19.42
CA GLU A 6 -19.07 -2.35 -18.10
C GLU A 6 -20.25 -2.09 -17.16
N ALA A 7 -20.16 -2.63 -15.95
CA ALA A 7 -21.17 -2.49 -14.92
C ALA A 7 -20.52 -2.51 -13.54
N VAL A 8 -21.20 -1.86 -12.60
CA VAL A 8 -20.90 -1.96 -11.17
C VAL A 8 -21.72 -3.10 -10.59
N TYR A 9 -21.07 -4.08 -9.97
CA TYR A 9 -21.75 -5.12 -9.22
C TYR A 9 -22.04 -4.63 -7.80
N LYS A 10 -23.32 -4.47 -7.45
CA LYS A 10 -23.76 -3.98 -6.15
C LYS A 10 -24.96 -4.79 -5.67
N ASN A 11 -24.87 -5.37 -4.47
CA ASN A 11 -25.96 -6.11 -3.83
C ASN A 11 -26.55 -7.23 -4.70
N GLY A 12 -25.71 -7.98 -5.43
CA GLY A 12 -26.19 -9.06 -6.29
C GLY A 12 -26.73 -8.62 -7.65
N GLN A 13 -26.73 -7.31 -7.94
CA GLN A 13 -27.25 -6.74 -9.17
C GLN A 13 -26.13 -6.02 -9.96
N LEU A 14 -26.24 -6.04 -11.29
CA LEU A 14 -25.37 -5.30 -12.20
C LEU A 14 -26.01 -3.96 -12.53
N GLN A 15 -25.30 -2.87 -12.24
CA GLN A 15 -25.67 -1.52 -12.66
C GLN A 15 -24.79 -1.12 -13.84
N TRP A 16 -25.35 -1.07 -15.05
CA TRP A 16 -24.61 -0.76 -16.27
C TRP A 16 -24.09 0.68 -16.26
N LEU A 17 -22.81 0.87 -16.61
CA LEU A 17 -22.19 2.20 -16.74
C LEU A 17 -22.49 2.87 -18.10
N GLY A 18 -23.08 2.12 -19.03
CA GLY A 18 -23.48 2.59 -20.34
C GLY A 18 -24.74 1.88 -20.83
N ALA A 19 -24.96 1.87 -22.14
CA ALA A 19 -26.09 1.16 -22.72
C ALA A 19 -26.00 -0.34 -22.39
N PRO A 20 -27.07 -0.95 -21.82
CA PRO A 20 -27.07 -2.37 -21.55
C PRO A 20 -26.94 -3.17 -22.86
N PRO A 21 -26.41 -4.40 -22.81
CA PRO A 21 -26.52 -5.32 -23.92
C PRO A 21 -27.99 -5.49 -24.29
N VAL A 22 -28.30 -5.50 -25.60
CA VAL A 22 -29.65 -5.75 -26.10
C VAL A 22 -30.18 -7.06 -25.47
N GLU A 23 -31.40 -7.03 -24.95
CA GLU A 23 -32.07 -8.20 -24.39
C GLU A 23 -32.09 -9.32 -25.43
N ILE A 24 -31.28 -10.33 -25.20
CA ILE A 24 -31.28 -11.57 -25.96
C ILE A 24 -31.25 -12.64 -24.89
N GLU A 25 -32.32 -13.44 -24.79
CA GLU A 25 -32.42 -14.51 -23.80
C GLU A 25 -31.19 -15.43 -23.87
N ASN A 26 -30.58 -15.67 -22.71
CA ASN A 26 -29.56 -16.70 -22.45
C ASN A 26 -28.29 -16.62 -23.30
N ARG A 27 -27.39 -15.69 -22.97
CA ARG A 27 -26.04 -15.60 -23.58
C ARG A 27 -24.94 -15.92 -22.56
N ARG A 28 -23.94 -16.70 -22.98
CA ARG A 28 -22.72 -16.93 -22.20
C ARG A 28 -21.92 -15.62 -22.12
N VAL A 29 -21.64 -15.15 -20.91
CA VAL A 29 -20.82 -13.96 -20.65
C VAL A 29 -19.52 -14.35 -19.95
N LEU A 30 -18.46 -13.58 -20.22
CA LEU A 30 -17.19 -13.64 -19.50
C LEU A 30 -17.15 -12.45 -18.55
N VAL A 31 -17.03 -12.72 -17.26
CA VAL A 31 -16.97 -11.68 -16.23
C VAL A 31 -15.51 -11.48 -15.83
N SER A 32 -15.02 -10.26 -16.00
CA SER A 32 -13.71 -9.84 -15.52
C SER A 32 -13.93 -8.86 -14.38
N ILE A 33 -13.50 -9.23 -13.18
CA ILE A 33 -13.50 -8.34 -12.03
C ILE A 33 -12.15 -7.64 -12.04
N ALA A 34 -12.16 -6.30 -12.18
CA ALA A 34 -10.96 -5.52 -11.94
C ALA A 34 -10.65 -5.65 -10.45
N ASP A 35 -9.51 -6.26 -10.12
CA ASP A 35 -8.97 -6.23 -8.77
C ASP A 35 -8.67 -4.74 -8.49
N ASP A 36 -9.53 -4.11 -7.69
CA ASP A 36 -9.29 -2.79 -7.13
C ASP A 36 -8.18 -2.98 -6.11
N GLY A 37 -6.96 -3.10 -6.65
CA GLY A 37 -5.79 -3.65 -5.98
C GLY A 37 -5.84 -3.31 -4.51
N GLN A 38 -6.05 -4.36 -3.68
CA GLN A 38 -6.31 -4.24 -2.25
C GLN A 38 -5.58 -3.01 -1.74
N ALA A 39 -6.33 -2.04 -1.22
CA ALA A 39 -5.73 -0.90 -0.55
C ALA A 39 -4.68 -1.49 0.39
N LEU A 40 -3.40 -1.31 0.04
CA LEU A 40 -2.30 -1.94 0.77
C LEU A 40 -2.56 -1.58 2.24
N PRO A 41 -2.64 -2.57 3.15
CA PRO A 41 -2.96 -2.28 4.53
C PRO A 41 -2.01 -1.17 4.96
N GLN A 42 -2.56 -0.02 5.38
CA GLN A 42 -1.75 1.14 5.75
C GLN A 42 -0.67 0.63 6.70
N VAL A 43 0.55 0.54 6.18
CA VAL A 43 1.65 0.00 6.95
C VAL A 43 1.82 0.99 8.08
N ASN A 44 1.46 0.57 9.29
CA ASN A 44 1.70 1.37 10.47
C ASN A 44 3.22 1.41 10.65
N ILE A 45 3.84 2.43 10.08
CA ILE A 45 5.29 2.62 10.04
C ILE A 45 5.84 2.55 11.45
N ALA A 46 5.12 3.07 12.45
CA ALA A 46 5.52 2.98 13.85
C ALA A 46 5.58 1.52 14.36
N ASN A 47 4.62 0.67 13.98
CA ASN A 47 4.64 -0.77 14.31
C ASN A 47 5.72 -1.55 13.54
N LEU A 48 6.00 -1.18 12.29
CA LEU A 48 7.07 -1.78 11.52
C LEU A 48 8.44 -1.45 12.14
N LEU A 49 8.64 -0.19 12.50
CA LEU A 49 9.85 0.31 13.15
C LEU A 49 10.01 -0.27 14.57
N SER A 50 8.92 -0.46 15.33
CA SER A 50 8.99 -1.06 16.66
C SER A 50 9.37 -2.55 16.61
N ARG A 51 8.89 -3.29 15.60
CA ARG A 51 9.27 -4.70 15.39
C ARG A 51 10.72 -4.87 14.96
N THR A 52 11.23 -3.97 14.12
CA THR A 52 12.62 -4.00 13.66
C THR A 52 13.62 -3.55 14.73
N ARG A 53 13.21 -2.77 15.75
CA ARG A 53 14.05 -2.50 16.94
C ARG A 53 14.51 -3.77 17.66
N GLY A 54 13.83 -4.91 17.47
CA GLY A 54 14.27 -6.20 18.02
C GLY A 54 15.67 -6.63 17.58
N SER A 55 16.18 -6.16 16.43
CA SER A 55 17.54 -6.47 15.97
C SER A 55 18.65 -5.62 16.61
N LEU A 56 18.29 -4.56 17.36
CA LEU A 56 19.24 -3.66 18.04
C LEU A 56 19.57 -4.10 19.47
N GLY A 57 19.12 -5.30 19.88
CA GLY A 57 19.19 -5.71 21.28
C GLY A 57 18.12 -5.02 22.11
N CYS A 58 17.51 -5.78 23.00
CA CYS A 58 16.35 -5.35 23.76
C CYS A 58 16.66 -4.07 24.55
N LYS A 59 15.83 -3.02 24.37
CA LYS A 59 15.64 -1.83 25.22
C LYS A 59 16.36 -0.52 24.86
N MET A 60 16.82 -0.31 23.62
CA MET A 60 17.15 1.07 23.22
C MET A 60 15.88 1.92 23.09
N THR A 61 15.80 2.94 23.94
CA THR A 61 14.81 4.02 23.86
C THR A 61 15.05 4.87 22.62
N THR A 62 14.03 5.62 22.19
CA THR A 62 14.18 6.51 21.04
C THR A 62 15.30 7.54 21.25
N ASP A 63 15.47 8.02 22.47
CA ASP A 63 16.53 8.99 22.81
C ASP A 63 17.93 8.40 22.67
N GLU A 64 18.11 7.12 23.02
CA GLU A 64 19.39 6.42 22.86
C GLU A 64 19.73 6.19 21.38
N ILE A 65 18.73 5.89 20.55
CA ILE A 65 18.91 5.78 19.09
C ILE A 65 19.30 7.15 18.51
N ASP A 66 18.63 8.22 18.91
CA ASP A 66 18.95 9.57 18.44
C ASP A 66 20.35 10.01 18.87
N ALA A 67 20.79 9.62 20.06
CA ALA A 67 22.15 9.87 20.54
C ALA A 67 23.19 9.10 19.72
N ASP A 68 22.94 7.82 19.43
CA ASP A 68 23.83 6.97 18.62
C ASP A 68 23.95 7.50 17.18
N VAL A 69 22.82 7.85 16.56
CA VAL A 69 22.80 8.46 15.21
C VAL A 69 23.55 9.78 15.18
N ARG A 70 23.45 10.62 16.22
CA ARG A 70 24.24 11.86 16.33
C ARG A 70 25.73 11.56 16.45
N ALA A 71 26.12 10.62 17.31
CA ALA A 71 27.52 10.23 17.48
C ALA A 71 28.13 9.73 16.15
N MET A 72 27.42 8.87 15.41
CA MET A 72 27.86 8.41 14.08
C MET A 72 27.97 9.55 13.06
N ARG A 73 27.04 10.52 13.09
CA ARG A 73 27.07 11.69 12.20
C ARG A 73 28.24 12.62 12.54
N ASP A 74 28.50 12.82 13.82
CA ASP A 74 29.60 13.67 14.30
C ASP A 74 30.96 13.04 13.98
N GLU A 75 31.07 11.70 14.05
CA GLU A 75 32.26 10.96 13.59
C GLU A 75 32.53 11.17 12.08
N TRP A 76 31.47 11.30 11.29
CA TRP A 76 31.58 11.52 9.84
C TRP A 76 31.76 13.00 9.47
N THR A 77 31.58 13.91 10.43
CA THR A 77 31.79 15.34 10.22
C THR A 77 33.29 15.61 10.24
N ARG A 78 33.86 15.84 9.05
CA ARG A 78 35.30 16.06 8.89
C ARG A 78 35.72 17.35 9.60
N GLU A 79 36.89 17.36 10.22
CA GLU A 79 37.39 18.47 11.06
C GLU A 79 37.45 19.85 10.35
N TRP A 80 37.29 19.88 9.03
CA TRP A 80 37.48 21.04 8.16
C TRP A 80 36.13 21.74 7.88
N GLU A 81 35.02 21.18 8.36
CA GLU A 81 33.66 21.75 8.32
C GLU A 81 33.30 22.49 9.62
N ARG A 82 34.23 22.58 10.59
CA ARG A 82 34.06 23.44 11.78
C ARG A 82 34.55 24.86 11.45
N PRO A 83 33.74 25.91 11.71
CA PRO A 83 34.12 27.31 11.46
C PRO A 83 35.27 27.80 12.34
#